data_AF-A0A7V9BKB2-F1
#
_entry.id   AF-A0A7V9BKB2-F1
#
_cell.length_a   1.000
_cell.length_b   1.000
_cell.length_c   1.000
_cell.angle_alpha   90.00
_cell.angle_beta   90.00
_cell.angle_gamma   90.00
#
_symmetry.space_group_name_H-M   'P 1'
#
loop_
_entity.id
_entity.type
_entity.pdbx_description
1 polymer ?
#
loop_
_entity_poly.entity_id
_entity_poly.type
_entity_poly.pdbx_seq_one_letter_code
_entity_poly.pdbx_strand_id
1 'polypeptide(L)'
;MTIRGYTKWTMAILMSLMAVESPRVDAQTAPRKKMFIDQDIGGATGTDNQSLMMLLQAPGLDVVGISIVAGDGQVKASTAWTLRMLELTGYGHVPVAQGAKFPLINSREETALWEATYGVFGYKGAWNPARYHSPDEVPVLPPGSPTIKATPQHAVNFMIETIRKYPGEVILWCGGPL
;
A
#
# COMPACT_ATOMS: atom_id res chain seq x y z
N MET A 1 43.55 57.55 -31.32
CA MET A 1 43.14 57.01 -30.02
C MET A 1 42.76 55.55 -30.22
N THR A 2 43.27 54.67 -29.37
CA THR A 2 43.89 53.41 -29.76
C THR A 2 43.20 52.24 -29.06
N ILE A 3 42.79 51.24 -29.84
CA ILE A 3 42.73 49.77 -29.62
C ILE A 3 42.28 49.21 -28.25
N ARG A 4 41.32 48.27 -28.29
CA ARG A 4 41.29 46.90 -27.70
C ARG A 4 39.83 46.55 -27.39
N GLY A 5 39.26 45.40 -27.74
CA GLY A 5 39.82 44.04 -27.84
C GLY A 5 38.88 43.18 -26.98
N TYR A 6 37.94 42.49 -27.62
CA TYR A 6 36.94 41.67 -26.94
C TYR A 6 37.58 40.36 -26.44
N THR A 7 37.64 40.19 -25.12
CA THR A 7 38.02 38.93 -24.48
C THR A 7 36.82 38.36 -23.70
N LYS A 8 36.63 37.06 -23.90
CA LYS A 8 35.54 36.20 -23.43
C LYS A 8 35.40 36.23 -21.91
N TRP A 9 34.19 36.44 -21.40
CA TRP A 9 33.85 36.21 -20.00
C TRP A 9 33.15 34.85 -19.85
N THR A 10 33.92 33.85 -19.42
CA THR A 10 33.39 32.61 -18.85
C THR A 10 32.96 32.89 -17.41
N MET A 11 31.65 32.93 -17.14
CA MET A 11 31.11 32.92 -15.78
C MET A 11 31.10 31.48 -15.27
N ALA A 12 32.08 31.14 -14.41
CA ALA A 12 32.04 29.96 -13.57
C ALA A 12 31.19 30.27 -12.33
N ILE A 13 29.99 29.69 -12.24
CA ILE A 13 29.17 29.72 -11.03
C ILE A 13 29.60 28.53 -10.18
N LEU A 14 30.34 28.78 -9.10
CA LEU A 14 30.56 27.81 -8.04
C LEU A 14 29.23 27.55 -7.32
N MET A 15 28.64 26.38 -7.53
CA MET A 15 27.60 25.85 -6.64
C MET A 15 28.27 25.41 -5.33
N SER A 16 28.10 26.21 -4.28
CA SER A 16 28.35 25.77 -2.92
C SER A 16 27.31 24.71 -2.54
N LEU A 17 27.71 23.44 -2.49
CA LEU A 17 26.97 22.39 -1.80
C LEU A 17 26.92 22.76 -0.31
N MET A 18 25.82 23.35 0.14
CA MET A 18 25.48 23.26 1.55
C MET A 18 24.85 21.88 1.76
N ALA A 19 25.67 20.94 2.24
CA ALA A 19 25.14 19.73 2.84
C ALA A 19 24.34 20.16 4.08
N VAL A 20 23.02 20.29 3.91
CA VAL A 20 22.11 20.27 5.04
C VAL A 20 22.16 18.85 5.55
N GLU A 21 23.06 18.58 6.49
CA GLU A 21 22.97 17.40 7.32
C GLU A 21 21.71 17.56 8.17
N SER A 22 20.60 16.99 7.69
CA SER A 22 19.43 16.76 8.52
C SER A 22 19.92 16.04 9.78
N PRO A 23 19.56 16.48 10.99
CA PRO A 23 19.92 15.75 12.19
C PRO A 23 19.36 14.34 12.03
N ARG A 24 20.27 13.37 11.89
CA ARG A 24 19.93 11.97 12.10
C ARG A 24 19.48 11.93 13.54
N VAL A 25 18.17 11.87 13.75
CA VAL A 25 17.63 11.44 15.04
C VAL A 25 18.31 10.10 15.27
N ASP A 26 19.26 10.06 16.21
CA ASP A 26 19.77 8.80 16.73
C ASP A 26 18.54 8.06 17.23
N ALA A 27 18.09 7.11 16.43
CA ALA A 27 16.99 6.25 16.79
C ALA A 27 17.48 5.46 18.00
N GLN A 28 17.03 5.88 19.19
CA GLN A 28 17.05 5.07 20.39
C GLN A 28 16.64 3.65 19.96
N THR A 29 17.57 2.70 20.05
CA THR A 29 17.50 1.34 19.49
C THR A 29 16.54 0.45 20.28
N ALA A 30 15.33 0.94 20.54
CA ALA A 30 14.25 0.09 21.02
C ALA A 30 13.94 -0.94 19.92
N PRO A 31 13.76 -2.23 20.27
CA PRO A 31 13.43 -3.25 19.28
C PRO A 31 12.12 -2.86 18.57
N ARG A 32 12.12 -2.97 17.24
CA ARG A 32 10.94 -2.70 16.41
C ARG A 32 9.83 -3.69 16.77
N LYS A 33 8.61 -3.20 16.94
CA LYS A 33 7.42 -4.01 17.22
C LYS A 33 6.96 -4.68 15.92
N LYS A 34 6.70 -5.98 15.95
CA LYS A 34 6.24 -6.71 14.77
C LYS A 34 4.80 -6.35 14.47
N MET A 35 4.52 -6.02 13.22
CA MET A 35 3.19 -5.69 12.75
C MET A 35 2.81 -6.54 11.55
N PHE A 36 1.62 -7.10 11.59
CA PHE A 36 0.95 -7.72 10.45
C PHE A 36 -0.24 -6.84 10.08
N ILE A 37 -0.34 -6.48 8.80
CA ILE A 37 -1.30 -5.49 8.30
C ILE A 37 -2.34 -6.22 7.44
N ASP A 38 -3.63 -6.05 7.74
CA ASP A 38 -4.73 -6.49 6.88
C ASP A 38 -5.41 -5.25 6.26
N GLN A 39 -5.53 -5.21 4.93
CA GLN A 39 -5.97 -4.03 4.16
C GLN A 39 -6.83 -4.41 2.94
N ASP A 40 -7.57 -3.44 2.40
CA ASP A 40 -8.52 -3.64 1.29
C ASP A 40 -8.40 -2.59 0.16
N ILE A 41 -7.16 -2.21 -0.14
CA ILE A 41 -6.77 -1.09 -1.02
C ILE A 41 -7.67 -0.88 -2.26
N GLY A 42 -8.39 0.24 -2.30
CA GLY A 42 -9.26 0.64 -3.44
C GLY A 42 -8.55 1.34 -4.61
N GLY A 43 -7.26 1.68 -4.50
CA GLY A 43 -6.51 2.34 -5.56
C GLY A 43 -5.23 3.03 -5.08
N ALA A 44 -4.54 3.72 -5.99
CA ALA A 44 -3.19 4.27 -5.76
C ALA A 44 -3.07 5.27 -4.59
N THR A 45 -4.08 6.13 -4.40
CA THR A 45 -3.98 7.32 -3.54
C THR A 45 -4.97 7.32 -2.38
N GLY A 46 -5.71 6.22 -2.19
CA GLY A 46 -6.67 6.05 -1.09
C GLY A 46 -6.01 6.05 0.29
N THR A 47 -6.84 6.20 1.32
CA THR A 47 -6.42 6.19 2.73
C THR A 47 -5.74 4.88 3.13
N ASP A 48 -6.09 3.77 2.50
CA ASP A 48 -5.54 2.43 2.76
C ASP A 48 -4.05 2.39 2.36
N ASN A 49 -3.73 2.94 1.18
CA ASN A 49 -2.35 3.05 0.72
C ASN A 49 -1.54 4.06 1.56
N GLN A 50 -2.16 5.17 1.97
CA GLN A 50 -1.50 6.15 2.82
C GLN A 50 -1.17 5.57 4.21
N SER A 51 -2.12 4.89 4.84
CA SER A 51 -1.90 4.22 6.13
C SER A 51 -0.86 3.11 6.02
N LEU A 52 -0.90 2.29 4.96
CA LEU A 52 0.13 1.29 4.71
C LEU A 52 1.53 1.91 4.60
N MET A 53 1.67 3.02 3.86
CA MET A 53 2.94 3.75 3.74
C MET A 53 3.43 4.34 5.07
N MET A 54 2.52 4.92 5.86
CA MET A 54 2.86 5.44 7.18
C MET A 54 3.39 4.33 8.11
N LEU A 55 2.77 3.15 8.09
CA LEU A 55 3.19 2.01 8.91
C LEU A 55 4.53 1.43 8.45
N LEU A 56 4.78 1.34 7.14
CA LEU A 56 6.06 0.89 6.57
C LEU A 56 7.23 1.83 6.93
N GLN A 57 6.97 3.14 7.01
CA GLN A 57 7.97 4.16 7.33
C GLN A 57 8.16 4.39 8.83
N ALA A 58 7.30 3.83 9.68
CA ALA A 58 7.38 4.02 11.12
C ALA A 58 8.66 3.38 11.69
N PRO A 59 9.57 4.15 12.31
CA PRO A 59 10.89 3.65 12.73
C PRO A 59 10.80 2.58 13.84
N GLY A 60 9.71 2.55 14.59
CA GLY A 60 9.46 1.59 15.66
C GLY A 60 8.69 0.32 15.25
N LEU A 61 8.33 0.16 13.97
CA LEU A 61 7.51 -0.98 13.50
C LEU A 61 8.29 -1.83 12.52
N ASP A 62 8.23 -3.14 12.66
CA ASP A 62 8.74 -4.12 11.70
C ASP A 62 7.54 -4.79 11.02
N VAL A 63 7.28 -4.47 9.75
CA VAL A 63 6.14 -5.04 9.02
C VAL A 63 6.50 -6.43 8.54
N VAL A 64 5.98 -7.44 9.24
CA VAL A 64 6.32 -8.85 9.00
C VAL A 64 5.42 -9.53 7.96
N GLY A 65 4.33 -8.87 7.56
CA GLY A 65 3.43 -9.35 6.53
C GLY A 65 2.25 -8.43 6.28
N ILE A 66 1.71 -8.54 5.07
CA ILE A 66 0.51 -7.82 4.63
C ILE A 66 -0.48 -8.85 4.08
N SER A 67 -1.73 -8.82 4.52
CA SER A 67 -2.85 -9.47 3.85
C SER A 67 -3.73 -8.46 3.14
N ILE A 68 -4.25 -8.87 1.99
CA ILE A 68 -5.19 -8.08 1.20
C ILE A 68 -6.52 -8.80 1.08
N VAL A 69 -7.62 -8.15 1.46
CA VAL A 69 -8.99 -8.65 1.34
C VAL A 69 -9.79 -7.79 0.36
N ALA A 70 -10.97 -8.27 -0.05
CA ALA A 70 -11.93 -7.43 -0.76
C ALA A 70 -12.66 -6.49 0.21
N GLY A 71 -12.83 -5.23 -0.19
CA GLY A 71 -13.47 -4.19 0.59
C GLY A 71 -13.65 -2.94 -0.28
N ASP A 72 -12.81 -1.93 -0.12
CA ASP A 72 -12.72 -0.76 -1.00
C ASP A 72 -12.36 -1.13 -2.44
N GLY A 73 -11.52 -2.15 -2.62
CA GLY A 73 -11.20 -2.75 -3.92
C GLY A 73 -11.47 -4.25 -4.00
N GLN A 74 -11.46 -4.78 -5.23
CA GLN A 74 -11.48 -6.23 -5.45
C GLN A 74 -10.11 -6.83 -5.10
N VAL A 75 -10.09 -7.95 -4.36
CA VAL A 75 -8.86 -8.52 -3.77
C VAL A 75 -7.67 -8.62 -4.75
N LYS A 76 -7.89 -9.03 -6.01
CA LYS A 76 -6.80 -9.15 -7.00
C LYS A 76 -6.26 -7.79 -7.44
N ALA A 77 -7.15 -6.83 -7.70
CA ALA A 77 -6.76 -5.47 -8.06
C ALA A 77 -6.08 -4.75 -6.89
N SER A 78 -6.61 -4.89 -5.68
CA SER A 78 -6.02 -4.38 -4.43
C SER A 78 -4.64 -4.97 -4.19
N THR A 79 -4.45 -6.26 -4.45
CA THR A 79 -3.14 -6.93 -4.36
C THR A 79 -2.15 -6.34 -5.37
N ALA A 80 -2.57 -6.15 -6.62
CA ALA A 80 -1.73 -5.56 -7.65
C ALA A 80 -1.31 -4.11 -7.29
N TRP A 81 -2.24 -3.30 -6.77
CA TRP A 81 -1.94 -1.96 -6.27
C TRP A 81 -0.93 -1.98 -5.13
N THR A 82 -1.13 -2.87 -4.16
CA THR A 82 -0.24 -3.05 -3.00
C THR A 82 1.16 -3.42 -3.45
N LEU A 83 1.30 -4.45 -4.29
CA LEU A 83 2.59 -4.90 -4.82
C LEU A 83 3.30 -3.80 -5.61
N ARG A 84 2.54 -3.07 -6.46
CA ARG A 84 3.13 -1.99 -7.25
C ARG A 84 3.61 -0.84 -6.37
N MET A 85 2.86 -0.50 -5.34
CA MET A 85 3.25 0.51 -4.36
C MET A 85 4.53 0.09 -3.61
N LEU A 86 4.58 -1.14 -3.09
CA LEU A 86 5.76 -1.66 -2.36
C LEU A 86 7.01 -1.66 -3.23
N GLU A 87 6.87 -2.05 -4.50
CA GLU A 87 7.96 -2.03 -5.48
C GLU A 87 8.48 -0.61 -5.73
N LEU A 88 7.59 0.35 -5.93
CA LEU A 88 7.94 1.75 -6.19
C LEU A 88 8.56 2.47 -4.98
N THR A 89 8.26 2.01 -3.77
CA THR A 89 8.65 2.67 -2.52
C THR A 89 9.82 1.97 -1.80
N GLY A 90 10.38 0.92 -2.39
CA GLY A 90 11.53 0.19 -1.83
C GLY A 90 11.17 -0.85 -0.77
N TYR A 91 9.89 -1.16 -0.58
CA TYR A 91 9.38 -2.14 0.38
C TYR A 91 8.99 -3.48 -0.26
N GLY A 92 9.41 -3.77 -1.49
CA GLY A 92 9.10 -5.01 -2.20
C GLY A 92 9.58 -6.31 -1.55
N HIS A 93 10.34 -6.23 -0.45
CA HIS A 93 10.74 -7.36 0.38
C HIS A 93 9.66 -7.81 1.37
N VAL A 94 8.65 -6.97 1.64
CA VAL A 94 7.56 -7.30 2.59
C VAL A 94 6.60 -8.29 1.92
N PRO A 95 6.35 -9.47 2.52
CA PRO A 95 5.46 -10.47 1.94
C PRO A 95 4.00 -10.01 1.96
N VAL A 96 3.32 -10.20 0.82
CA VAL A 96 1.89 -9.88 0.65
C VAL A 96 1.13 -11.17 0.34
N ALA A 97 0.04 -11.46 1.06
CA ALA A 97 -0.83 -12.60 0.81
C ALA A 97 -2.24 -12.18 0.42
N GLN A 98 -2.84 -12.87 -0.54
CA GLN A 98 -4.24 -12.66 -0.92
C GLN A 98 -5.17 -13.38 0.07
N GLY A 99 -6.17 -12.66 0.56
CA GLY A 99 -7.19 -13.14 1.48
C GLY A 99 -8.55 -13.30 0.82
N ALA A 100 -9.60 -13.02 1.60
CA ALA A 100 -10.97 -13.24 1.22
C ALA A 100 -11.37 -12.40 0.01
N LYS A 101 -11.90 -13.06 -1.03
CA LYS A 101 -12.44 -12.42 -2.24
C LYS A 101 -13.84 -11.85 -2.04
N PHE A 102 -14.57 -12.40 -1.07
CA PHE A 102 -15.97 -12.07 -0.77
C PHE A 102 -16.17 -12.03 0.74
N PRO A 103 -17.14 -11.26 1.25
CA PRO A 103 -17.52 -11.34 2.66
C PRO A 103 -18.08 -12.73 3.00
N LEU A 104 -18.07 -13.09 4.28
CA LEU A 104 -18.60 -14.37 4.76
C LEU A 104 -20.12 -14.49 4.54
N ILE A 105 -20.82 -13.36 4.64
CA ILE A 105 -22.26 -13.23 4.49
C ILE A 105 -22.49 -12.02 3.58
N ASN A 106 -23.54 -12.07 2.77
CA ASN A 106 -23.92 -11.08 1.76
C ASN A 106 -23.21 -11.27 0.41
N SER A 107 -23.89 -10.78 -0.64
CA SER A 107 -23.46 -10.76 -2.02
C SER A 107 -23.87 -9.44 -2.66
N ARG A 108 -23.35 -9.18 -3.85
CA ARG A 108 -23.74 -7.98 -4.61
C ARG A 108 -25.23 -8.02 -4.97
N GLU A 109 -25.74 -9.21 -5.27
CA GLU A 109 -27.13 -9.46 -5.62
C GLU A 109 -28.05 -9.26 -4.40
N GLU A 110 -27.68 -9.80 -3.23
CA GLU A 110 -28.42 -9.58 -1.99
C GLU A 110 -28.41 -8.10 -1.57
N THR A 111 -27.28 -7.41 -1.74
CA THR A 111 -27.19 -5.96 -1.54
C THR A 111 -28.17 -5.21 -2.45
N ALA A 112 -28.22 -5.55 -3.74
CA ALA A 112 -29.12 -4.90 -4.68
C ALA A 112 -30.61 -5.14 -4.35
N LEU A 113 -30.96 -6.35 -3.91
CA LEU A 113 -32.33 -6.68 -3.45
C LEU A 113 -32.70 -5.88 -2.20
N TRP A 114 -31.77 -5.75 -1.26
CA TRP A 114 -31.96 -4.95 -0.07
C TRP A 114 -32.19 -3.47 -0.42
N GLU A 115 -31.37 -2.90 -1.30
CA GLU A 115 -31.50 -1.50 -1.72
C GLU A 115 -32.81 -1.21 -2.45
N ALA A 116 -33.30 -2.16 -3.25
CA ALA A 116 -34.61 -2.05 -3.91
C ALA A 116 -35.77 -1.94 -2.91
N THR A 117 -35.59 -2.44 -1.68
CA THR A 117 -36.62 -2.44 -0.63
C THR A 117 -36.45 -1.28 0.34
N TYR A 118 -35.21 -0.96 0.72
CA TYR A 118 -34.90 -0.08 1.86
C TYR A 118 -34.14 1.19 1.49
N GLY A 119 -33.79 1.37 0.21
CA GLY A 119 -33.07 2.54 -0.28
C GLY A 119 -31.58 2.29 -0.51
N VAL A 120 -30.94 3.22 -1.22
CA VAL A 120 -29.59 3.05 -1.77
C VAL A 120 -28.51 3.43 -0.74
N PHE A 121 -27.50 2.58 -0.58
CA PHE A 121 -26.28 2.85 0.16
C PHE A 121 -25.41 3.90 -0.54
N GLY A 122 -24.92 4.88 0.20
CA GLY A 122 -23.98 5.89 -0.30
C GLY A 122 -22.58 5.34 -0.61
N TYR A 123 -22.21 4.20 -0.01
CA TYR A 123 -20.91 3.56 -0.22
C TYR A 123 -21.03 2.02 -0.18
N LYS A 124 -20.42 1.35 -1.15
CA LYS A 124 -20.47 -0.11 -1.33
C LYS A 124 -19.08 -0.74 -1.60
N GLY A 125 -18.00 -0.03 -1.31
CA GLY A 125 -16.63 -0.47 -1.63
C GLY A 125 -16.46 -0.87 -3.09
N ALA A 126 -15.93 -2.08 -3.31
CA ALA A 126 -15.68 -2.69 -4.60
C ALA A 126 -16.95 -2.95 -5.44
N TRP A 127 -18.14 -2.83 -4.84
CA TRP A 127 -19.43 -2.92 -5.53
C TRP A 127 -20.01 -1.57 -5.95
N ASN A 128 -19.30 -0.46 -5.67
CA ASN A 128 -19.72 0.86 -6.14
C ASN A 128 -19.80 0.90 -7.68
N PRO A 129 -20.95 1.25 -8.28
CA PRO A 129 -21.15 1.15 -9.73
C PRO A 129 -20.13 1.92 -10.57
N ALA A 130 -19.68 3.09 -10.10
CA ALA A 130 -18.74 3.95 -10.81
C ALA A 130 -17.33 3.35 -10.98
N ARG A 131 -16.98 2.33 -10.19
CA ARG A 131 -15.64 1.70 -10.19
C ARG A 131 -15.71 0.17 -10.22
N TYR A 132 -16.90 -0.39 -10.45
CA TYR A 132 -17.10 -1.82 -10.43
C TYR A 132 -16.38 -2.48 -11.61
N HIS A 133 -15.69 -3.57 -11.30
CA HIS A 133 -15.15 -4.52 -12.26
C HIS A 133 -15.22 -5.93 -11.67
N SER A 134 -14.99 -6.96 -12.49
CA SER A 134 -15.05 -8.33 -12.00
C SER A 134 -14.03 -8.58 -10.88
N PRO A 135 -14.37 -9.34 -9.83
CA PRO A 135 -13.42 -9.74 -8.79
C PRO A 135 -12.16 -10.48 -9.31
N ASP A 136 -12.24 -11.08 -10.51
CA ASP A 136 -11.11 -11.77 -11.13
C ASP A 136 -10.29 -10.90 -12.08
N GLU A 137 -10.77 -9.69 -12.37
CA GLU A 137 -10.14 -8.73 -13.25
C GLU A 137 -9.15 -7.87 -12.47
N VAL A 138 -7.97 -7.65 -13.06
CA VAL A 138 -7.00 -6.68 -12.60
C VAL A 138 -6.91 -5.59 -13.67
N PRO A 139 -7.44 -4.38 -13.41
CA PRO A 139 -7.35 -3.28 -14.35
C PRO A 139 -5.89 -2.93 -14.66
N VAL A 140 -5.65 -2.33 -15.82
CA VAL A 140 -4.33 -1.78 -16.14
C VAL A 140 -4.02 -0.67 -15.14
N LEU A 141 -2.95 -0.84 -14.37
CA LEU A 141 -2.49 0.16 -13.42
C LEU A 141 -1.76 1.27 -14.20
N PRO A 142 -2.14 2.56 -14.07
CA PRO A 142 -1.39 3.68 -14.64
C PRO A 142 0.12 3.68 -14.35
N PRO A 143 0.61 3.35 -13.12
CA PRO A 143 2.04 3.23 -12.89
C PRO A 143 2.67 1.97 -13.51
N GLY A 144 1.92 1.10 -14.18
CA GLY A 144 2.37 -0.19 -14.70
C GLY A 144 2.14 -1.36 -13.74
N SER A 145 2.19 -2.58 -14.28
CA SER A 145 2.02 -3.81 -13.51
C SER A 145 3.19 -4.08 -12.56
N PRO A 146 2.95 -4.65 -11.36
CA PRO A 146 4.03 -5.04 -10.46
C PRO A 146 4.89 -6.18 -11.05
N THR A 147 6.19 -6.18 -10.78
CA THR A 147 7.08 -7.30 -11.14
C THR A 147 7.27 -8.29 -9.99
N ILE A 148 7.16 -7.82 -8.74
CA ILE A 148 7.07 -8.67 -7.54
C ILE A 148 5.71 -9.38 -7.46
N LYS A 149 5.68 -10.51 -6.74
CA LYS A 149 4.50 -11.37 -6.62
C LYS A 149 4.06 -11.51 -5.16
N ALA A 150 2.75 -11.62 -4.97
CA ALA A 150 2.19 -12.09 -3.71
C ALA A 150 2.67 -13.51 -3.40
N THR A 151 2.70 -13.86 -2.13
CA THR A 151 2.93 -15.22 -1.68
C THR A 151 1.81 -16.14 -2.20
N PRO A 152 2.10 -17.39 -2.58
CA PRO A 152 1.07 -18.33 -3.03
C PRO A 152 0.13 -18.80 -1.90
N GLN A 153 0.50 -18.55 -0.64
CA GLN A 153 -0.28 -18.91 0.53
C GLN A 153 -1.46 -17.94 0.73
N HIS A 154 -2.60 -18.48 1.16
CA HIS A 154 -3.76 -17.66 1.54
C HIS A 154 -3.49 -16.87 2.82
N ALA A 155 -4.00 -15.63 2.88
CA ALA A 155 -3.75 -14.68 3.97
C ALA A 155 -4.00 -15.25 5.37
N VAL A 156 -5.08 -16.02 5.57
CA VAL A 156 -5.41 -16.64 6.87
C VAL A 156 -4.28 -17.56 7.35
N ASN A 157 -3.74 -18.40 6.46
CA ASN A 157 -2.66 -19.31 6.83
C ASN A 157 -1.36 -18.54 7.07
N PHE A 158 -1.08 -17.53 6.24
CA PHE A 158 0.09 -16.68 6.42
C PHE A 158 0.07 -15.92 7.76
N MET A 159 -1.09 -15.39 8.14
CA MET A 159 -1.31 -14.72 9.42
C MET A 159 -1.12 -15.69 10.59
N ILE A 160 -1.76 -16.88 10.55
CA ILE A 160 -1.63 -17.91 11.58
C ILE A 160 -0.16 -18.31 11.77
N GLU A 161 0.55 -18.59 10.68
CA GLU A 161 1.96 -18.96 10.74
C GLU A 161 2.83 -17.83 11.30
N THR A 162 2.57 -16.58 10.91
CA THR A 162 3.29 -15.42 11.42
C THR A 162 3.09 -15.22 12.92
N ILE A 163 1.85 -15.34 13.41
CA ILE A 163 1.53 -15.23 14.84
C ILE A 163 2.17 -16.38 15.63
N ARG A 164 2.11 -17.61 15.10
CA ARG A 164 2.74 -18.77 15.74
C ARG A 164 4.26 -18.68 15.78
N LYS A 165 4.87 -18.06 14.76
CA LYS A 165 6.32 -17.80 14.71
C LYS A 165 6.77 -16.79 15.76
N TYR A 166 5.92 -15.82 16.11
CA TYR A 166 6.22 -14.76 17.09
C TYR A 166 5.11 -14.64 18.16
N PRO A 167 4.97 -15.64 19.03
CA PRO A 167 3.84 -15.71 19.96
C PRO A 167 3.84 -14.52 20.94
N GLY A 168 2.76 -13.75 20.94
CA GLY A 168 2.59 -12.58 21.82
C GLY A 168 3.33 -11.31 21.37
N GLU A 169 4.01 -11.34 20.21
CA GLU A 169 4.80 -10.19 19.72
C GLU A 169 4.17 -9.47 18.52
N VAL A 170 3.23 -10.11 17.81
CA VAL A 170 2.62 -9.56 16.59
C VAL A 170 1.45 -8.65 16.94
N ILE A 171 1.53 -7.40 16.51
CA ILE A 171 0.41 -6.47 16.48
C ILE A 171 -0.34 -6.69 15.16
N LEU A 172 -1.62 -7.04 15.25
CA LEU A 172 -2.50 -7.04 14.09
C LEU A 172 -3.10 -5.65 13.93
N TRP A 173 -2.89 -5.04 12.78
CA TRP A 173 -3.59 -3.83 12.38
C TRP A 173 -4.52 -4.20 11.22
N CYS A 174 -5.83 -4.01 11.38
CA CYS A 174 -6.82 -4.38 10.38
C CYS A 174 -7.54 -3.12 9.91
N GLY A 175 -7.28 -2.71 8.67
CA GLY A 175 -7.87 -1.55 8.01
C GLY A 175 -9.03 -1.89 7.07
N GLY A 176 -9.14 -3.16 6.66
CA GLY A 176 -10.23 -3.65 5.80
C GLY A 176 -11.35 -4.38 6.55
N PRO A 177 -12.30 -4.98 5.82
CA PRO A 177 -13.34 -5.85 6.37
C PRO A 177 -12.78 -7.07 7.11
N LEU A 178 -13.45 -7.46 8.21
CA LEU A 178 -13.12 -8.63 9.05
C LEU A 178 -13.97 -9.86 8.72
#